data_AF-A0A565CN17-F1
#
_entry.id   AF-A0A565CN17-F1
#
_cell.length_a   1.000
_cell.length_b   1.000
_cell.length_c   1.000
_cell.angle_alpha   90.00
_cell.angle_beta   90.00
_cell.angle_gamma   90.00
#
_symmetry.space_group_name_H-M   'P 1'
#
loop_
_entity.id
_entity.type
_entity.pdbx_description
1 polymer ?
#
loop_
_entity_poly.entity_id
_entity_poly.type
_entity_poly.pdbx_seq_one_letter_code
_entity_poly.pdbx_strand_id
1 'polypeptide(L)'
;MTTTVSRKKRHFQFFNYLTDHPLFLETIASCWDATEEIYHSRSAIYRFHKKLKLLKPLLRTLNRDRYGDITRRTKTALDVLCERQRQALENPCAETFEREAEAARQWHHYADVEESFFRQKSREIIIPHSFIEQFRREDLTMLSEN
;
A
#
# COMPACT_ATOMS: atom_id res chain seq x y z
N MET A 1 -22.01 -22.57 22.66
CA MET A 1 -21.27 -23.26 21.59
C MET A 1 -20.57 -22.20 20.74
N THR A 2 -19.25 -22.06 20.85
CA THR A 2 -18.47 -21.05 20.11
C THR A 2 -18.15 -21.57 18.71
N THR A 3 -18.72 -20.96 17.67
CA THR A 3 -18.46 -21.28 16.27
C THR A 3 -17.04 -20.86 15.91
N THR A 4 -16.14 -21.85 15.78
CA THR A 4 -14.78 -21.66 15.27
C THR A 4 -14.86 -21.41 13.76
N VAL A 5 -14.89 -20.13 13.36
CA VAL A 5 -14.76 -19.75 11.95
C VAL A 5 -13.38 -20.20 11.46
N SER A 6 -13.34 -21.34 10.78
CA SER A 6 -12.15 -21.88 10.11
C SER A 6 -11.68 -20.89 9.05
N ARG A 7 -10.75 -20.01 9.40
CA ARG A 7 -10.05 -19.14 8.44
C ARG A 7 -9.27 -20.06 7.50
N LYS A 8 -9.80 -20.30 6.29
CA LYS A 8 -9.10 -20.99 5.19
C LYS A 8 -7.67 -20.45 5.12
N LYS A 9 -6.67 -21.32 5.32
CA LYS A 9 -5.25 -20.97 5.27
C LYS A 9 -4.90 -20.56 3.83
N ARG A 10 -4.93 -19.27 3.54
CA ARG A 10 -4.48 -18.75 2.23
C ARG A 10 -2.97 -18.94 2.14
N HIS A 11 -2.48 -19.32 0.95
CA HIS A 11 -1.04 -19.32 0.71
C HIS A 11 -0.49 -17.91 1.00
N PHE A 12 0.76 -17.85 1.46
CA PHE A 12 1.38 -16.55 1.64
C PHE A 12 1.67 -15.98 0.24
N GLN A 13 1.10 -14.82 -0.02
CA GLN A 13 1.41 -14.02 -1.18
C GLN A 13 2.30 -12.88 -0.68
N PHE A 14 3.50 -12.82 -1.22
CA PHE A 14 4.39 -11.68 -0.99
C PHE A 14 3.87 -10.52 -1.81
N PHE A 15 3.72 -9.34 -1.23
CA PHE A 15 3.28 -8.17 -1.96
C PHE A 15 4.46 -7.28 -2.34
N ASN A 16 4.58 -6.93 -3.62
CA ASN A 16 5.72 -6.17 -4.11
C ASN A 16 5.80 -4.78 -3.47
N TYR A 17 4.67 -4.12 -3.22
CA TYR A 17 4.65 -2.80 -2.55
C TYR A 17 5.28 -2.81 -1.15
N LEU A 18 5.48 -3.98 -0.52
CA LEU A 18 6.19 -4.08 0.77
C LEU A 18 7.67 -3.72 0.63
N THR A 19 8.27 -3.87 -0.55
CA THR A 19 9.69 -3.55 -0.77
C THR A 19 9.98 -2.06 -0.73
N ASP A 20 8.98 -1.23 -1.03
CA ASP A 20 9.12 0.22 -1.05
C ASP A 20 9.15 0.82 0.37
N HIS A 21 8.83 0.00 1.39
CA HIS A 21 8.76 0.46 2.76
C HIS A 21 10.13 0.41 3.45
N PRO A 22 10.59 1.48 4.12
CA PRO A 22 11.91 1.50 4.78
C PRO A 22 12.07 0.44 5.87
N LEU A 23 11.00 0.17 6.66
CA LEU A 23 11.00 -0.89 7.68
C LEU A 23 11.10 -2.32 7.11
N PHE A 24 10.90 -2.52 5.80
CA PHE A 24 11.02 -3.86 5.20
C PHE A 24 12.46 -4.36 5.27
N LEU A 25 13.41 -3.52 4.84
CA LEU A 25 14.83 -3.85 4.87
C LEU A 25 15.34 -4.01 6.31
N GLU A 26 14.93 -3.13 7.22
CA GLU A 26 15.29 -3.21 8.64
C GLU A 26 14.80 -4.51 9.29
N THR A 27 13.55 -4.91 9.01
CA THR A 27 12.97 -6.14 9.54
C THR A 27 13.70 -7.38 8.99
N ILE A 28 14.09 -7.36 7.71
CA ILE A 28 14.85 -8.45 7.10
C ILE A 28 16.25 -8.53 7.70
N ALA A 29 16.96 -7.40 7.78
CA ALA A 29 18.31 -7.32 8.32
C ALA A 29 18.34 -7.84 9.77
N SER A 30 17.46 -7.32 10.64
CA SER A 30 17.33 -7.78 12.03
C SER A 30 17.05 -9.28 12.13
N CYS A 31 16.15 -9.81 11.30
CA CYS A 31 15.84 -11.25 11.28
C CYS A 31 17.00 -12.10 10.76
N TRP A 32 17.75 -11.60 9.78
CA TRP A 32 18.88 -12.30 9.19
C TRP A 32 20.10 -12.29 10.11
N ASP A 33 20.38 -11.18 10.78
CA ASP A 33 21.47 -11.05 11.77
C ASP A 33 21.20 -11.92 13.00
N ALA A 34 19.95 -12.03 13.44
CA ALA A 34 19.56 -12.90 14.54
C ALA A 34 19.62 -14.41 14.19
N THR A 35 19.85 -14.78 12.92
CA THR A 35 19.89 -16.18 12.49
C THR A 35 21.27 -16.57 12.01
N GLU A 36 21.71 -17.77 12.37
CA GLU A 36 22.86 -18.50 11.83
C GLU A 36 23.31 -18.12 10.40
N GLU A 37 24.59 -17.78 10.24
CA GLU A 37 25.20 -17.39 8.96
C GLU A 37 25.16 -18.51 7.93
N ILE A 38 24.80 -18.19 6.68
CA ILE A 38 24.77 -19.17 5.58
C ILE A 38 26.20 -19.34 5.05
N TYR A 39 26.79 -20.52 5.27
CA TYR A 39 28.04 -20.93 4.65
C TYR A 39 27.81 -21.98 3.57
N HIS A 40 28.69 -22.02 2.57
CA HIS A 40 28.62 -22.98 1.46
C HIS A 40 28.72 -24.42 1.96
N SER A 41 27.57 -25.10 2.03
CA SER A 41 27.44 -26.47 2.52
C SER A 41 26.16 -27.11 1.99
N ARG A 42 26.02 -28.43 2.13
CA ARG A 42 24.77 -29.14 1.79
C ARG A 42 23.56 -28.65 2.60
N SER A 43 23.77 -27.98 3.73
CA SER A 43 22.70 -27.41 4.57
C SER A 43 22.39 -25.94 4.25
N ALA A 44 23.09 -25.29 3.30
CA ALA A 44 22.88 -23.88 2.95
C ALA A 44 21.43 -23.57 2.53
N ILE A 45 20.86 -24.38 1.63
CA ILE A 45 19.46 -24.24 1.18
C ILE A 45 18.47 -24.45 2.33
N TYR A 46 18.75 -25.42 3.21
CA TYR A 46 17.92 -25.68 4.38
C TYR A 46 17.90 -24.48 5.34
N ARG A 47 19.06 -23.89 5.61
CA ARG A 47 19.21 -22.73 6.50
C ARG A 47 18.60 -21.48 5.89
N PHE A 48 18.73 -21.29 4.58
CA PHE A 48 18.02 -20.25 3.84
C PHE A 48 16.50 -20.40 3.94
N HIS A 49 15.97 -21.61 3.71
CA HIS A 49 14.54 -21.88 3.84
C HIS A 49 14.03 -21.68 5.28
N LYS A 50 14.84 -22.00 6.30
CA LYS A 50 14.55 -21.71 7.71
C LYS A 50 14.46 -20.20 7.95
N LYS A 51 15.39 -19.39 7.42
CA LYS A 51 15.33 -17.92 7.47
C LYS A 51 14.04 -17.38 6.83
N LEU A 52 13.67 -17.87 5.65
CA LEU A 52 12.40 -17.48 5.00
C LEU A 52 11.17 -17.85 5.82
N LYS A 53 11.17 -19.01 6.50
CA LYS A 53 10.08 -19.41 7.39
C LYS A 53 9.93 -18.48 8.60
N LEU A 54 11.04 -18.01 9.16
CA LEU A 54 11.05 -17.04 10.27
C LEU A 54 10.60 -15.65 9.83
N LEU A 55 10.96 -15.25 8.60
CA LEU A 55 10.56 -13.97 8.04
C LEU A 55 9.06 -13.91 7.68
N LYS A 56 8.45 -15.04 7.32
CA LYS A 56 7.04 -15.14 6.91
C LYS A 56 6.03 -14.54 7.92
N PRO A 57 6.07 -14.83 9.23
CA PRO A 57 5.18 -14.19 10.21
C PRO A 57 5.45 -12.69 10.35
N LEU A 58 6.71 -12.26 10.34
CA LEU A 58 7.08 -10.84 10.44
C LEU A 58 6.50 -10.03 9.28
N LEU A 59 6.66 -10.52 8.04
CA LEU A 59 6.08 -9.88 6.85
C LEU A 59 4.55 -9.87 6.87
N ARG A 60 3.92 -10.92 7.43
CA ARG A 60 2.46 -10.94 7.60
C ARG A 60 1.99 -9.90 8.61
N THR A 61 2.70 -9.71 9.70
CA THR A 61 2.40 -8.69 10.70
C THR A 61 2.62 -7.30 10.12
N LEU A 62 3.76 -7.05 9.47
CA LEU A 62 4.05 -5.78 8.80
C LEU A 62 2.97 -5.42 7.77
N ASN A 63 2.56 -6.40 6.94
CA ASN A 63 1.49 -6.19 5.98
C ASN A 63 0.13 -5.92 6.66
N ARG A 64 -0.17 -6.60 7.77
CA ARG A 64 -1.42 -6.39 8.52
C ARG A 64 -1.45 -5.03 9.22
N ASP A 65 -0.34 -4.60 9.81
CA ASP A 65 -0.31 -3.37 10.61
C ASP A 65 -0.35 -2.13 9.71
N ARG A 66 0.36 -2.18 8.57
CA ARG A 66 0.49 -1.02 7.68
C ARG A 66 -0.54 -1.01 6.55
N TYR A 67 -0.84 -2.17 5.96
CA TYR A 67 -1.75 -2.31 4.83
C TYR A 67 -3.03 -3.07 5.20
N GLY A 68 -3.26 -3.28 6.50
CA GLY A 68 -4.53 -3.79 7.02
C GLY A 68 -5.68 -2.90 6.56
N ASP A 69 -6.63 -3.54 5.88
CA ASP A 69 -7.80 -2.92 5.26
C ASP A 69 -7.44 -1.74 4.35
N ILE A 70 -6.51 -1.94 3.41
CA ILE A 70 -6.09 -0.91 2.42
C ILE A 70 -7.30 -0.23 1.77
N THR A 71 -8.31 -1.00 1.35
CA THR A 71 -9.54 -0.45 0.76
C THR A 71 -10.31 0.47 1.70
N ARG A 72 -10.31 0.19 3.01
CA ARG A 72 -10.91 1.11 3.98
C ARG A 72 -10.08 2.39 4.10
N ARG A 73 -8.75 2.29 4.10
CA ARG A 73 -7.85 3.44 4.18
C ARG A 73 -7.93 4.32 2.93
N THR A 74 -7.96 3.73 1.73
CA THR A 74 -8.15 4.48 0.48
C THR A 74 -9.49 5.20 0.50
N LYS A 75 -10.57 4.53 0.94
CA LYS A 75 -11.89 5.17 1.09
C LYS A 75 -11.86 6.35 2.05
N THR A 76 -11.28 6.17 3.24
CA THR A 76 -11.17 7.28 4.21
C THR A 76 -10.33 8.44 3.67
N ALA A 77 -9.24 8.15 2.94
CA ALA A 77 -8.44 9.20 2.30
C ALA A 77 -9.21 9.93 1.19
N LEU A 78 -10.05 9.22 0.44
CA LEU A 78 -10.94 9.81 -0.57
C LEU A 78 -11.99 10.71 0.09
N ASP A 79 -12.63 10.27 1.18
CA ASP A 79 -13.61 11.07 1.90
C ASP A 79 -12.99 12.38 2.42
N VAL A 80 -11.75 12.33 2.91
CA VAL A 80 -10.98 13.52 3.32
C VAL A 80 -10.68 14.41 2.12
N LEU A 81 -10.26 13.86 0.98
CA LEU A 81 -10.01 14.63 -0.24
C LEU A 81 -11.28 15.36 -0.69
N CYS A 82 -12.42 14.67 -0.77
CA CYS A 82 -13.71 15.28 -1.15
C CYS A 82 -14.10 16.43 -0.21
N GLU A 83 -13.85 16.28 1.09
CA GLU A 83 -14.12 17.34 2.07
C GLU A 83 -13.19 18.55 1.88
N ARG A 84 -11.90 18.34 1.57
CA ARG A 84 -10.97 19.43 1.25
C ARG A 84 -11.32 20.12 -0.07
N GLN A 85 -11.75 19.36 -1.07
CA GLN A 85 -12.25 19.90 -2.33
C GLN A 85 -13.48 20.79 -2.13
N ARG A 86 -14.43 20.34 -1.31
CA ARG A 86 -15.60 21.14 -0.92
C ARG A 86 -15.18 22.46 -0.24
N GLN A 87 -14.22 22.40 0.68
CA GLN A 87 -13.70 23.59 1.37
C GLN A 87 -12.98 24.56 0.43
N ALA A 88 -12.24 24.05 -0.56
CA ALA A 88 -11.59 24.88 -1.57
C ALA A 88 -12.61 25.56 -2.50
N LEU A 89 -13.72 24.89 -2.82
CA LEU A 89 -14.83 25.46 -3.59
C LEU A 89 -15.62 26.52 -2.80
N GLU A 90 -15.84 26.28 -1.49
CA GLU A 90 -16.57 27.21 -0.62
C GLU A 90 -15.74 28.44 -0.23
N ASN A 91 -14.43 28.27 -0.07
CA ASN A 91 -13.51 29.35 0.26
C ASN A 91 -12.21 29.20 -0.55
N PRO A 92 -12.16 29.74 -1.77
CA PRO A 92 -10.98 29.67 -2.62
C PRO A 92 -9.87 30.56 -2.04
N CYS A 93 -8.92 29.95 -1.34
CA CYS A 93 -7.72 30.62 -0.83
C CYS A 93 -6.50 29.71 -0.99
N ALA A 94 -5.30 30.28 -0.99
CA ALA A 94 -4.07 29.52 -1.17
C ALA A 94 -3.94 28.37 -0.14
N GLU A 95 -4.36 28.62 1.10
CA GLU A 95 -4.30 27.63 2.18
C GLU A 95 -5.27 26.46 1.97
N THR A 96 -6.48 26.69 1.45
CA THR A 96 -7.44 25.60 1.18
C THR A 96 -6.98 24.73 0.02
N PHE A 97 -6.39 25.33 -1.02
CA PHE A 97 -5.78 24.58 -2.13
C PHE A 97 -4.52 23.81 -1.71
N GLU A 98 -3.67 24.35 -0.83
CA GLU A 98 -2.52 23.60 -0.29
C GLU A 98 -2.97 22.36 0.50
N ARG A 99 -4.00 22.52 1.34
CA ARG A 99 -4.60 21.41 2.10
C ARG A 99 -5.27 20.37 1.21
N GLU A 100 -5.90 20.78 0.11
CA GLU A 100 -6.41 19.88 -0.91
C GLU A 100 -5.26 19.11 -1.58
N ALA A 101 -4.20 19.81 -1.99
CA ALA A 101 -3.05 19.19 -2.64
C ALA A 101 -2.35 18.16 -1.72
N GLU A 102 -2.25 18.43 -0.42
CA GLU A 102 -1.77 17.47 0.58
C GLU A 102 -2.67 16.24 0.68
N ALA A 103 -3.98 16.44 0.79
CA ALA A 103 -4.95 15.35 0.85
C ALA A 103 -4.93 14.51 -0.44
N ALA A 104 -4.76 15.14 -1.61
CA ALA A 104 -4.65 14.47 -2.89
C ALA A 104 -3.39 13.59 -2.95
N ARG A 105 -2.22 14.12 -2.55
CA ARG A 105 -0.98 13.32 -2.46
C ARG A 105 -1.14 12.10 -1.55
N GLN A 106 -1.79 12.27 -0.40
CA GLN A 106 -2.01 11.19 0.55
C GLN A 106 -2.96 10.12 -0.01
N TRP A 107 -4.02 10.54 -0.71
CA TRP A 107 -4.95 9.62 -1.35
C TRP A 107 -4.31 8.88 -2.53
N HIS A 108 -3.53 9.56 -3.38
CA HIS A 108 -2.77 8.93 -4.45
C HIS A 108 -1.87 7.81 -3.94
N HIS A 109 -1.12 8.06 -2.87
CA HIS A 109 -0.28 7.04 -2.27
C HIS A 109 -1.07 5.77 -1.89
N TYR A 110 -2.25 5.92 -1.26
CA TYR A 110 -3.07 4.76 -0.92
C TYR A 110 -3.71 4.10 -2.14
N ALA A 111 -4.11 4.87 -3.15
CA ALA A 111 -4.67 4.37 -4.39
C ALA A 111 -3.64 3.54 -5.18
N ASP A 112 -2.38 4.00 -5.29
CA ASP A 112 -1.31 3.28 -5.98
C ASP A 112 -0.98 1.94 -5.29
N VAL A 113 -0.98 1.94 -3.95
CA VAL A 113 -0.79 0.73 -3.15
C VAL A 113 -1.97 -0.23 -3.31
N GLU A 114 -3.20 0.29 -3.31
CA GLU A 114 -4.41 -0.51 -3.53
C GLU A 114 -4.45 -1.11 -4.93
N GLU A 115 -4.09 -0.34 -5.94
CA GLU A 115 -3.99 -0.80 -7.32
C GLU A 115 -2.94 -1.92 -7.43
N SER A 116 -1.78 -1.73 -6.82
CA SER A 116 -0.72 -2.75 -6.76
C SER A 116 -1.18 -4.03 -6.04
N PHE A 117 -1.93 -3.88 -4.95
CA PHE A 117 -2.54 -5.00 -4.22
C PHE A 117 -3.53 -5.77 -5.10
N PHE A 118 -4.43 -5.09 -5.80
CA PHE A 118 -5.41 -5.75 -6.65
C PHE A 118 -4.79 -6.32 -7.92
N ARG A 119 -3.88 -5.61 -8.61
CA ARG A 119 -3.15 -6.14 -9.78
C ARG A 119 -2.55 -7.52 -9.49
N GLN A 120 -1.93 -7.66 -8.32
CA GLN A 120 -1.31 -8.92 -7.94
C GLN A 120 -2.32 -10.02 -7.57
N LYS A 121 -3.53 -9.65 -7.17
CA LYS A 121 -4.56 -10.55 -6.67
C LYS A 121 -5.60 -10.95 -7.73
N SER A 122 -5.99 -10.04 -8.61
CA SER A 122 -7.02 -10.25 -9.64
C SER A 122 -6.44 -10.71 -10.98
N ARG A 123 -5.15 -10.46 -11.27
CA ARG A 123 -4.59 -10.62 -12.64
C ARG A 123 -5.40 -9.88 -13.73
N GLU A 124 -6.22 -8.90 -13.34
CA GLU A 124 -7.07 -8.13 -14.24
C GLU A 124 -6.65 -6.66 -14.22
N ILE A 125 -6.73 -6.05 -15.41
CA ILE A 125 -6.36 -4.65 -15.67
C ILE A 125 -7.39 -3.76 -14.98
N ILE A 126 -6.98 -3.14 -13.88
CA ILE A 126 -7.70 -2.02 -13.27
C ILE A 126 -7.27 -0.77 -14.04
N ILE A 127 -8.25 0.08 -14.38
CA ILE A 127 -7.97 1.36 -15.06
C ILE A 127 -7.04 2.16 -14.15
N PRO A 128 -5.84 2.51 -14.63
CA PRO A 128 -4.84 3.12 -13.78
C PRO A 128 -5.29 4.48 -13.30
N HIS A 129 -5.04 4.77 -12.03
CA HIS A 129 -5.43 6.04 -11.41
C HIS A 129 -4.85 7.25 -12.15
N SER A 130 -3.68 7.08 -12.77
CA SER A 130 -3.07 8.06 -13.68
C SER A 130 -3.99 8.52 -14.82
N PHE A 131 -4.92 7.67 -15.26
CA PHE A 131 -5.88 7.98 -16.31
C PHE A 131 -6.98 8.95 -15.83
N ILE A 132 -7.38 8.87 -14.55
CA ILE A 132 -8.38 9.77 -13.95
C ILE A 132 -7.77 11.17 -13.71
N GLU A 133 -6.50 11.23 -13.30
CA GLU A 133 -5.77 12.49 -13.14
C GLU A 133 -5.48 13.20 -14.46
N GLN A 134 -5.31 12.45 -15.55
CA GLN A 134 -5.18 13.04 -16.88
C GLN A 134 -6.47 13.75 -17.30
N PHE A 135 -7.62 13.18 -16.95
CA PHE A 135 -8.94 13.79 -17.18
C PHE A 135 -9.16 15.07 -16.35
N ARG A 136 -8.76 15.08 -15.07
CA ARG A 136 -8.89 16.26 -14.19
C ARG A 136 -7.94 17.41 -14.57
N ARG A 137 -6.75 17.11 -15.07
CA ARG A 137 -5.77 18.12 -15.49
C ARG A 137 -6.18 18.83 -16.79
N GLU A 138 -6.90 18.13 -17.67
CA GLU A 138 -7.46 18.69 -18.91
C GLU A 138 -8.67 19.61 -18.64
N ASP A 139 -9.50 19.32 -17.63
CA ASP A 139 -10.62 20.21 -17.22
C ASP A 139 -10.14 21.54 -16.60
N LEU A 140 -9.01 21.54 -15.88
CA LEU A 140 -8.47 22.76 -15.25
C LEU A 140 -7.80 23.72 -16.24
N THR A 141 -7.28 23.23 -17.37
CA THR A 141 -6.75 24.10 -18.44
C THR A 141 -7.86 24.82 -19.20
N MET A 142 -9.05 24.22 -19.32
CA MET A 142 -10.21 24.78 -20.03
C MET A 142 -10.91 25.92 -19.26
N LEU A 143 -10.69 26.03 -17.95
CA LEU A 143 -11.24 27.12 -17.11
C LEU A 143 -10.31 28.34 -17.03
N SER A 144 -9.11 28.29 -17.62
CA SER A 144 -8.16 29.41 -17.63
C SER A 144 -8.15 30.22 -18.94
N GLU A 145 -8.94 29.81 -19.94
CA GLU A 145 -9.01 30.44 -21.27
C GLU A 145 -10.36 31.12 -21.58
N ASN A 146 -11.22 31.38 -20.58
CA ASN A 146 -12.50 32.10 -20.79
C ASN A 146 -12.75 33.19 -19.75
#